data_AF-A0A3M1HQT1-F1
#
_entry.id   AF-A0A3M1HQT1-F1
#
_cell.length_a   1.000
_cell.length_b   1.000
_cell.length_c   1.000
_cell.angle_alpha   90.00
_cell.angle_beta   90.00
_cell.angle_gamma   90.00
#
_symmetry.space_group_name_H-M   'P 1'
#
loop_
_entity.id
_entity.type
_entity.pdbx_description
1 polymer ?
#
loop_
_entity_poly.entity_id
_entity_poly.type
_entity_poly.pdbx_seq_one_letter_code
_entity_poly.pdbx_strand_id
1 'polypeptide(L)'
;MSLPPYLLYVGDFIAILLFAILGRRSHGLPTDAAAFAETFQTAAPYLIGWFLVSPWLGAFRPLARQDILSTLRVIGLAFLPAFVVGSIVRALFVGHVSPWTFYVVTFVVLLALLLGWRVLYTFAFGQRF
;
A
#
# COMPACT_ATOMS: atom_id res chain seq x y z
N MET A 1 -3.38 9.71 -24.74
CA MET A 1 -3.89 8.34 -24.51
C MET A 1 -4.21 8.22 -23.03
N SER A 2 -5.48 8.19 -22.62
CA SER A 2 -5.83 8.04 -21.21
C SER A 2 -5.44 6.63 -20.78
N LEU A 3 -4.43 6.50 -19.91
CA LEU A 3 -4.04 5.19 -19.44
C LEU A 3 -5.18 4.53 -18.66
N PRO A 4 -5.29 3.20 -18.77
CA PRO A 4 -6.41 2.49 -18.21
C PRO A 4 -6.35 2.48 -16.68
N PRO A 5 -7.51 2.62 -16.00
CA PRO A 5 -7.59 2.80 -14.55
C PRO A 5 -6.95 1.65 -13.77
N TYR A 6 -6.80 0.46 -14.36
CA TYR A 6 -6.19 -0.71 -13.71
C TYR A 6 -4.75 -0.48 -13.25
N LEU A 7 -3.99 0.40 -13.92
CA LEU A 7 -2.58 0.65 -13.56
C LEU A 7 -2.44 1.21 -12.15
N LEU A 8 -3.39 2.03 -11.71
CA LEU A 8 -3.41 2.58 -10.37
C LEU A 8 -3.49 1.47 -9.31
N TYR A 9 -4.41 0.52 -9.50
CA TYR A 9 -4.61 -0.63 -8.62
C TYR A 9 -3.41 -1.59 -8.64
N VAL A 10 -2.87 -1.87 -9.83
CA VAL A 10 -1.70 -2.74 -9.98
C VAL A 10 -0.48 -2.14 -9.30
N GLY A 11 -0.26 -0.83 -9.43
CA GLY A 11 0.86 -0.19 -8.77
C GLY A 11 0.70 -0.08 -7.25
N ASP A 12 -0.51 0.11 -6.72
CA ASP A 12 -0.77 0.00 -5.28
C ASP A 12 -0.46 -1.41 -4.77
N PHE A 13 -0.91 -2.43 -5.51
CA PHE A 13 -0.62 -3.83 -5.21
C PHE A 13 0.89 -4.08 -5.18
N ILE A 14 1.62 -3.60 -6.20
CA ILE A 14 3.08 -3.72 -6.27
C ILE A 14 3.75 -2.97 -5.13
N ALA A 15 3.32 -1.75 -4.79
CA ALA A 15 3.88 -0.98 -3.68
C ALA A 15 3.76 -1.73 -2.33
N ILE A 16 2.61 -2.37 -2.08
CA ILE A 16 2.39 -3.15 -0.87
C ILE A 16 3.18 -4.48 -0.91
N LEU A 17 3.28 -5.11 -2.08
CA LEU A 17 4.11 -6.31 -2.26
C LEU A 17 5.60 -6.00 -2.05
N LEU A 18 6.07 -4.84 -2.53
CA LEU A 18 7.44 -4.37 -2.32
C LEU A 18 7.75 -4.17 -0.84
N PHE A 19 6.80 -3.65 -0.04
CA PHE A 19 6.95 -3.61 1.41
C PHE A 19 7.24 -5.00 1.98
N ALA A 20 6.47 -6.02 1.60
CA ALA A 20 6.68 -7.38 2.08
C ALA A 20 8.03 -7.96 1.64
N ILE A 21 8.44 -7.74 0.39
CA ILE A 21 9.75 -8.16 -0.12
C ILE A 21 10.88 -7.50 0.68
N LEU A 22 10.83 -6.17 0.84
CA LEU A 22 11.86 -5.42 1.56
C LEU A 22 11.93 -5.82 3.04
N GLY A 23 10.78 -5.94 3.70
CA GLY A 23 10.70 -6.39 5.10
C GLY A 23 11.29 -7.78 5.29
N ARG A 24 10.91 -8.74 4.45
CA ARG A 24 11.43 -10.12 4.49
C ARG A 24 12.95 -10.15 4.26
N ARG A 25 13.45 -9.45 3.25
CA ARG A 25 14.89 -9.35 2.97
C ARG A 25 15.66 -8.78 4.15
N SER A 26 15.16 -7.72 4.79
CA SER A 26 15.80 -7.12 5.97
C SER A 26 15.88 -8.07 7.17
N HIS A 27 15.03 -9.11 7.23
CA HIS A 27 15.07 -10.16 8.23
C HIS A 27 15.81 -11.43 7.78
N GLY A 28 16.51 -11.39 6.63
CA GLY A 28 17.24 -12.55 6.10
C GLY A 28 16.33 -13.66 5.56
N LEU A 29 15.05 -13.36 5.29
CA LEU A 29 14.10 -14.34 4.78
C LEU A 29 14.16 -14.44 3.24
N PRO A 30 13.93 -15.63 2.66
CA PRO A 30 13.83 -15.81 1.21
C PRO A 30 12.74 -14.94 0.58
N THR A 31 13.05 -14.42 -0.61
CA THR A 31 12.17 -13.57 -1.46
C THR A 31 12.35 -13.84 -2.95
N ASP A 32 12.89 -15.01 -3.27
CA ASP A 32 12.93 -15.54 -4.63
C ASP A 32 11.54 -16.07 -5.04
N ALA A 33 11.43 -16.59 -6.27
CA ALA A 33 10.16 -17.07 -6.80
C ALA A 33 9.57 -18.21 -5.98
N ALA A 34 10.41 -19.06 -5.36
CA ALA A 34 9.98 -20.15 -4.49
C ALA A 34 9.27 -19.61 -3.22
N ALA A 35 9.71 -18.47 -2.70
CA ALA A 35 9.14 -17.81 -1.53
C ALA A 35 7.99 -16.83 -1.82
N PHE A 36 7.40 -16.90 -3.02
CA PHE A 36 6.34 -15.98 -3.43
C PHE A 36 5.12 -16.08 -2.53
N ALA A 37 4.71 -17.30 -2.13
CA ALA A 37 3.54 -17.51 -1.30
C ALA A 37 3.69 -16.85 0.08
N GLU A 38 4.84 -17.00 0.73
CA GLU A 38 5.14 -16.43 2.03
C GLU A 38 5.31 -14.90 1.95
N THR A 39 5.88 -14.41 0.85
CA THR A 39 5.95 -12.98 0.54
C THR A 39 4.54 -12.40 0.39
N PHE A 40 3.68 -13.10 -0.35
CA PHE A 40 2.28 -12.70 -0.52
C PHE A 40 1.51 -12.77 0.79
N GLN A 41 1.70 -13.81 1.61
CA GLN A 41 1.10 -13.90 2.96
C GLN A 41 1.51 -12.74 3.87
N THR A 42 2.73 -12.24 3.71
CA THR A 42 3.21 -11.05 4.46
C THR A 42 2.52 -9.77 3.98
N ALA A 43 2.27 -9.64 2.67
CA ALA A 43 1.59 -8.48 2.08
C ALA A 43 0.06 -8.52 2.26
N ALA A 44 -0.54 -9.70 2.28
CA ALA A 44 -1.98 -9.93 2.16
C ALA A 44 -2.82 -9.15 3.18
N PRO A 45 -2.47 -9.07 4.48
CA PRO A 45 -3.24 -8.28 5.43
C PRO A 45 -3.34 -6.80 5.04
N TYR A 46 -2.25 -6.22 4.55
CA TYR A 46 -2.20 -4.81 4.14
C TYR A 46 -2.85 -4.58 2.79
N LEU A 47 -2.79 -5.55 1.87
CA LEU A 47 -3.58 -5.54 0.65
C LEU A 47 -5.08 -5.55 0.97
N ILE A 48 -5.52 -6.43 1.87
CA ILE A 48 -6.91 -6.51 2.33
C ILE A 48 -7.32 -5.17 2.96
N GLY A 49 -6.53 -4.65 3.91
CA GLY A 49 -6.82 -3.36 4.54
C GLY A 49 -6.93 -2.22 3.54
N TRP A 50 -5.97 -2.12 2.61
CA TRP A 50 -5.95 -1.08 1.58
C TRP A 50 -7.15 -1.16 0.63
N PHE A 51 -7.36 -2.31 0.00
CA PHE A 51 -8.41 -2.45 -1.02
C PHE A 51 -9.82 -2.55 -0.42
N LEU A 52 -9.96 -2.93 0.85
CA LEU A 52 -11.25 -2.91 1.54
C LEU A 52 -11.65 -1.50 1.98
N VAL A 53 -10.72 -0.69 2.48
CA VAL A 53 -11.04 0.59 3.16
C VAL A 53 -10.87 1.80 2.25
N SER A 54 -9.75 1.87 1.51
CA SER A 54 -9.39 3.08 0.76
C SER A 54 -10.40 3.51 -0.34
N PRO A 55 -11.18 2.62 -0.99
CA PRO A 55 -12.20 3.05 -1.95
C PRO A 55 -13.28 3.95 -1.34
N TRP A 56 -13.71 3.65 -0.12
CA TRP A 56 -14.74 4.41 0.61
C TRP A 56 -14.26 5.81 0.98
N LEU A 57 -12.94 5.99 1.08
CA LEU A 57 -12.29 7.26 1.42
C LEU A 57 -11.80 8.03 0.18
N GLY A 58 -12.17 7.56 -1.01
CA GLY A 58 -11.95 8.28 -2.25
C GLY A 58 -10.57 8.08 -2.88
N ALA A 59 -9.77 7.11 -2.42
CA ALA A 59 -8.41 6.87 -2.94
C ALA A 59 -8.37 6.56 -4.46
N PHE A 60 -9.50 6.17 -5.06
CA PHE A 60 -9.59 5.91 -6.51
C PHE A 60 -10.44 6.95 -7.27
N ARG A 61 -10.92 8.00 -6.59
CA ARG A 61 -11.69 9.10 -7.21
C ARG A 61 -10.76 10.08 -7.94
N PRO A 62 -11.27 10.90 -8.89
CA PRO A 62 -10.46 11.86 -9.65
C PRO A 62 -9.60 12.79 -8.78
N LEU A 63 -10.13 13.25 -7.64
CA LEU A 63 -9.41 14.13 -6.71
C LEU A 63 -8.08 13.52 -6.20
N ALA A 64 -8.03 12.20 -6.04
CA ALA A 64 -6.83 11.48 -5.57
C ALA A 64 -5.70 11.39 -6.62
N ARG A 65 -5.90 11.97 -7.80
CA ARG A 65 -4.92 12.00 -8.91
C ARG A 65 -4.95 13.31 -9.69
N GLN A 66 -5.56 14.35 -9.13
CA GLN A 66 -5.69 15.66 -9.80
C GLN A 66 -4.35 16.40 -9.79
N ASP A 67 -3.77 16.54 -8.61
CA ASP A 67 -2.48 17.18 -8.38
C ASP A 67 -1.77 16.50 -7.20
N ILE A 68 -0.48 16.80 -7.01
CA ILE A 68 0.36 16.16 -5.98
C ILE A 68 -0.20 16.42 -4.58
N LEU A 69 -0.62 17.64 -4.26
CA LEU A 69 -1.09 17.98 -2.92
C LEU A 69 -2.41 17.27 -2.59
N SER A 70 -3.35 17.25 -3.53
CA SER A 70 -4.61 16.50 -3.40
C SER A 70 -4.36 15.00 -3.27
N THR A 71 -3.41 14.45 -4.03
CA THR A 71 -2.98 13.05 -3.93
C THR A 71 -2.44 12.74 -2.53
N LEU A 72 -1.48 13.52 -2.04
CA LEU A 72 -0.88 13.32 -0.71
C LEU A 72 -1.93 13.36 0.40
N ARG A 73 -2.86 14.32 0.34
CA ARG A 73 -3.94 14.47 1.33
C ARG A 73 -4.89 13.28 1.31
N VAL A 74 -5.44 12.92 0.15
CA VAL A 74 -6.43 11.83 0.05
C VAL A 74 -5.81 10.49 0.44
N ILE A 75 -4.61 10.19 -0.06
CA ILE A 75 -3.93 8.92 0.22
C ILE A 75 -3.49 8.84 1.68
N GLY A 76 -2.93 9.92 2.26
CA GLY A 76 -2.57 9.96 3.67
C GLY A 76 -3.76 9.74 4.61
N LEU A 77 -4.90 10.39 4.33
CA LEU A 77 -6.13 10.21 5.11
C LEU A 77 -6.73 8.82 4.93
N ALA A 78 -6.73 8.27 3.71
CA ALA A 78 -7.24 6.92 3.45
C ALA A 78 -6.35 5.82 4.04
N PHE A 79 -5.04 6.07 4.13
CA PHE A 79 -4.06 5.11 4.61
C PHE A 79 -4.23 4.76 6.07
N LEU A 80 -4.46 5.74 6.95
CA LEU A 80 -4.53 5.48 8.39
C LEU A 80 -5.56 4.40 8.77
N PRO A 81 -6.84 4.49 8.40
CA PRO A 81 -7.82 3.45 8.72
C PRO A 81 -7.53 2.13 7.96
N ALA A 82 -7.05 2.19 6.72
CA ALA A 82 -6.65 1.01 5.97
C ALA A 82 -5.49 0.23 6.64
N PHE A 83 -4.52 0.95 7.18
CA PHE A 83 -3.39 0.42 7.93
C PHE A 83 -3.85 -0.22 9.24
N VAL A 84 -4.79 0.39 9.96
CA VAL A 84 -5.39 -0.18 11.18
C VAL A 84 -6.09 -1.50 10.85
N VAL A 85 -6.94 -1.53 9.81
CA VAL A 85 -7.60 -2.76 9.37
C VAL A 85 -6.57 -3.81 8.95
N GLY A 86 -5.55 -3.45 8.17
CA GLY A 86 -4.50 -4.37 7.76
C GLY A 86 -3.71 -4.93 8.94
N SER A 87 -3.45 -4.12 9.97
CA SER A 87 -2.78 -4.54 11.20
C SER A 87 -3.61 -5.51 12.04
N ILE A 88 -4.94 -5.32 12.08
CA ILE A 88 -5.88 -6.26 12.71
C ILE A 88 -5.89 -7.58 11.94
N VAL A 89 -6.07 -7.54 10.61
CA VAL A 89 -6.05 -8.74 9.76
C VAL A 89 -4.72 -9.49 9.92
N ARG A 90 -3.61 -8.77 10.06
CA ARG A 90 -2.28 -9.37 10.28
C ARG A 90 -2.21 -10.09 11.63
N ALA A 91 -2.75 -9.49 12.69
CA ALA A 91 -2.79 -10.14 14.00
C ALA A 91 -3.60 -11.43 13.95
N LEU A 92 -4.70 -11.47 13.17
CA LEU A 92 -5.49 -12.68 12.94
C LEU A 92 -4.70 -13.73 12.13
N PHE A 93 -3.97 -13.32 11.09
CA PHE A 93 -3.18 -14.23 10.26
C PHE A 93 -2.04 -14.90 11.04
N VAL A 94 -1.39 -14.15 11.92
CA VAL A 94 -0.21 -14.62 12.66
C VAL A 94 -0.58 -15.18 14.05
N GLY A 95 -1.80 -14.94 14.53
CA GLY A 95 -2.30 -15.43 15.82
C GLY A 95 -1.85 -14.61 17.03
N HIS A 96 -1.16 -13.48 16.83
CA HIS A 96 -0.76 -12.57 17.90
C HIS A 96 -0.53 -11.13 17.38
N VAL A 97 -0.53 -10.17 18.31
CA VAL A 97 -0.16 -8.77 18.03
C VAL A 97 1.35 -8.69 17.79
N SER A 98 1.76 -7.90 16.81
CA SER A 98 3.18 -7.71 16.49
C SER A 98 3.86 -6.76 17.47
N PRO A 99 5.21 -6.79 17.58
CA PRO A 99 5.93 -5.77 18.33
C PRO A 99 5.60 -4.35 17.85
N TRP A 100 5.61 -3.37 18.74
CA TRP A 100 5.33 -1.97 18.41
C TRP A 100 6.20 -1.44 17.26
N THR A 101 7.49 -1.80 17.27
CA THR A 101 8.46 -1.42 16.23
C THR A 101 8.05 -1.89 14.84
N PHE A 102 7.41 -3.07 14.73
CA PHE A 102 6.91 -3.57 13.46
C PHE A 102 5.83 -2.63 12.89
N TYR A 103 4.90 -2.15 13.72
CA TYR A 103 3.83 -1.25 13.27
C TYR A 103 4.37 0.11 12.83
N VAL A 104 5.36 0.67 13.56
CA VAL A 104 5.99 1.94 13.19
C VAL A 104 6.71 1.83 11.85
N VAL A 105 7.57 0.82 11.68
CA VAL A 105 8.31 0.62 10.42
C VAL A 105 7.34 0.33 9.27
N THR A 106 6.35 -0.53 9.50
CA THR A 106 5.32 -0.84 8.50
C THR A 106 4.58 0.42 8.08
N PHE A 107 4.11 1.24 9.03
CA PHE A 107 3.40 2.48 8.74
C PHE A 107 4.22 3.40 7.83
N VAL A 108 5.47 3.67 8.20
CA VAL A 108 6.34 4.60 7.46
C VAL A 108 6.68 4.05 6.08
N VAL A 109 7.11 2.79 5.98
CA VAL A 109 7.56 2.20 4.71
C VAL A 109 6.39 2.01 3.74
N LEU A 110 5.24 1.50 4.21
CA LEU A 110 4.06 1.36 3.34
C LEU A 110 3.55 2.71 2.86
N LEU A 111 3.45 3.69 3.75
CA LEU A 111 2.99 5.03 3.37
C LEU A 111 3.94 5.65 2.35
N ALA A 112 5.25 5.53 2.54
CA ALA A 112 6.24 6.04 1.60
C ALA A 112 6.15 5.37 0.23
N LEU A 113 6.01 4.03 0.16
CA LEU A 113 5.88 3.30 -1.09
C LEU A 113 4.57 3.64 -1.81
N LEU A 114 3.44 3.69 -1.08
CA LEU A 114 2.15 4.06 -1.64
C LEU A 114 2.15 5.50 -2.14
N LEU A 115 2.61 6.47 -1.33
CA LEU A 115 2.70 7.86 -1.76
C LEU A 115 3.67 8.04 -2.92
N GLY A 116 4.82 7.37 -2.91
CA GLY A 116 5.78 7.39 -4.00
C GLY A 116 5.15 6.96 -5.32
N TRP A 117 4.46 5.80 -5.32
CA TRP A 117 3.71 5.34 -6.48
C TRP A 117 2.62 6.33 -6.91
N ARG A 118 1.81 6.81 -5.95
CA ARG A 118 0.68 7.69 -6.24
C ARG A 118 1.12 9.04 -6.79
N VAL A 119 2.22 9.59 -6.29
CA VAL A 119 2.84 10.82 -6.82
C VAL A 119 3.39 10.58 -8.23
N LEU A 120 4.09 9.46 -8.48
CA LEU A 120 4.56 9.12 -9.82
C LEU A 120 3.40 8.98 -10.81
N TYR A 121 2.33 8.30 -10.41
CA TYR A 121 1.11 8.18 -11.21
C TYR A 121 0.49 9.55 -11.50
N THR A 122 0.31 10.40 -10.48
CA THR A 122 -0.25 11.75 -10.65
C THR A 122 0.66 12.65 -11.49
N PHE A 123 1.98 12.53 -11.37
CA PHE A 123 2.91 13.31 -12.19
C PHE A 123 2.82 12.92 -13.67
N ALA A 124 2.73 11.62 -13.96
CA ALA A 124 2.66 11.09 -15.32
C ALA A 124 1.27 11.23 -15.96
N PHE A 125 0.20 11.18 -15.17
CA PHE A 125 -1.19 11.05 -15.66
C PHE A 125 -2.20 12.01 -15.04
N GLY A 126 -1.76 12.89 -14.13
CA GLY A 126 -2.62 13.89 -13.51
C GLY A 126 -3.16 14.84 -14.56
N GLN A 127 -4.45 15.20 -14.40
CA GLN A 127 -5.07 16.16 -15.30
C GLN A 127 -4.46 17.53 -15.05
N ARG A 128 -3.56 17.94 -15.95
CA ARG A 128 -3.13 19.34 -16.06
C ARG A 128 -4.29 20.10 -16.67
N PHE A 129 -4.97 20.91 -15.87
CA PHE A 129 -5.84 21.97 -16.39
C PHE A 129 -4.96 23.10 -16.92
#